data_AF-A0A2S4LHA0-F1
#
_entry.id   AF-A0A2S4LHA0-F1
#
_cell.length_a   1.000
_cell.length_b   1.000
_cell.length_c   1.000
_cell.angle_alpha   90.00
_cell.angle_beta   90.00
_cell.angle_gamma   90.00
#
_symmetry.space_group_name_H-M   'P 1'
#
loop_
_entity.id
_entity.type
_entity.pdbx_description
1 polymer ?
#
loop_
_entity_poly.entity_id
_entity_poly.type
_entity_poly.pdbx_seq_one_letter_code
_entity_poly.pdbx_strand_id
1 'polypeptide(L)' 'MTQQAPTPDEIPTAVAFLKKRGRDVVPIPSDKAGLYKIDGHICTGHDVLRYAVLTGWKAGINQGSALPQPGKR' A
#
# COMPACT_ATOMS: atom_id res chain seq x y z
N MET A 1 -14.76 -3.65 20.65
CA MET A 1 -13.91 -3.94 19.48
C MET A 1 -14.22 -2.89 18.40
N THR A 2 -13.57 -1.74 18.45
CA THR A 2 -13.75 -0.69 17.44
C THR A 2 -12.97 -1.09 16.19
N GLN A 3 -13.69 -1.57 15.18
CA GLN A 3 -13.19 -1.67 13.81
C GLN A 3 -12.86 -0.24 13.37
N GLN A 4 -11.60 0.15 13.46
CA GLN A 4 -11.15 1.44 12.98
C GLN A 4 -11.16 1.36 11.46
N ALA A 5 -12.08 2.12 10.85
CA ALA A 5 -12.19 2.19 9.40
C ALA A 5 -10.82 2.59 8.80
N PRO A 6 -10.40 1.98 7.67
CA PRO A 6 -9.23 2.43 6.94
C PRO A 6 -9.39 3.93 6.66
N THR A 7 -8.49 4.74 7.21
CA THR A 7 -8.55 6.19 7.05
C THR A 7 -8.38 6.51 5.56
N PRO A 8 -9.13 7.49 5.00
CA PRO A 8 -9.13 7.81 3.56
C PRO A 8 -7.76 8.26 2.98
N ASP A 9 -6.70 8.27 3.77
CA ASP A 9 -5.35 8.78 3.45
C ASP A 9 -4.28 7.67 3.28
N GLU A 10 -4.68 6.39 3.25
CA GLU A 10 -3.70 5.29 3.16
C GLU A 10 -3.05 5.18 1.77
N ILE A 11 -3.80 5.40 0.69
CA ILE A 11 -3.28 5.31 -0.68
C ILE A 11 -2.20 6.36 -0.96
N PRO A 12 -2.42 7.68 -0.70
CA PRO A 12 -1.36 8.67 -0.90
C PRO A 12 -0.13 8.40 -0.03
N THR A 13 -0.32 7.88 1.18
CA THR A 13 0.78 7.47 2.07
C THR A 13 1.57 6.29 1.50
N ALA A 14 0.90 5.28 0.95
CA ALA A 14 1.53 4.15 0.27
C ALA A 14 2.30 4.59 -0.99
N VAL A 15 1.73 5.49 -1.78
CA VAL A 15 2.39 6.09 -2.95
C VAL A 15 3.68 6.79 -2.51
N ALA A 16 3.64 7.61 -1.46
CA ALA A 16 4.81 8.30 -0.94
C ALA A 16 5.89 7.31 -0.44
N PHE A 17 5.50 6.23 0.24
CA PHE A 17 6.42 5.19 0.69
C PHE A 17 7.12 4.49 -0.48
N LEU A 18 6.37 4.11 -1.52
CA LEU A 18 6.91 3.46 -2.70
C LEU A 18 7.86 4.38 -3.48
N LYS A 19 7.50 5.66 -3.65
CA LYS A 19 8.39 6.68 -4.22
C LYS A 19 9.69 6.81 -3.44
N LYS A 20 9.62 6.84 -2.11
CA LYS A 20 10.80 6.89 -1.24
C LYS A 20 11.70 5.66 -1.38
N ARG A 21 11.14 4.50 -1.76
CA ARG A 21 11.88 3.27 -2.06
C ARG A 21 12.46 3.22 -3.47
N GLY A 22 12.25 4.25 -4.29
CA GLY A 22 12.73 4.32 -5.66
C GLY A 22 11.80 3.68 -6.68
N ARG A 23 10.52 3.46 -6.33
CA ARG A 23 9.50 2.98 -7.26
C ARG A 23 8.81 4.14 -7.96
N ASP A 24 8.56 4.02 -9.26
CA ASP A 24 7.85 5.05 -10.00
C ASP A 24 6.34 4.84 -9.88
N VAL A 25 5.68 5.66 -9.04
CA VAL A 25 4.24 5.57 -8.80
C VAL A 25 3.55 6.86 -9.26
N VAL A 26 2.75 6.78 -10.31
CA VAL A 26 2.07 7.94 -10.90
C VAL A 26 0.56 7.72 -10.87
N PRO A 27 -0.24 8.60 -10.24
CA PRO A 27 -1.69 8.53 -10.34
C PRO A 27 -2.12 8.84 -11.78
N ILE A 28 -3.14 8.16 -12.30
CA ILE A 28 -3.68 8.42 -13.63
C ILE A 28 -4.85 9.41 -13.50
N PRO A 29 -4.65 10.72 -13.76
CA PRO A 29 -5.75 11.69 -13.73
C PRO A 29 -6.74 11.36 -14.86
N SER A 30 -8.04 11.52 -14.60
CA SER A 30 -9.21 11.11 -15.41
C SER A 30 -9.75 9.70 -15.23
N ASP A 31 -9.10 8.84 -14.45
CA ASP A 31 -9.67 7.54 -14.14
C ASP A 31 -10.60 7.59 -12.91
N LYS A 32 -11.91 7.39 -13.13
CA LYS A 32 -12.92 7.32 -12.05
C LYS A 32 -12.72 6.10 -11.13
N ALA A 33 -11.92 5.11 -11.54
CA ALA A 33 -11.65 3.91 -10.77
C ALA A 33 -10.44 4.04 -9.82
N GLY A 34 -9.74 5.19 -9.82
CA GLY A 34 -8.59 5.42 -8.94
C GLY A 34 -7.38 4.55 -9.31
N LEU A 35 -7.07 4.48 -10.61
CA LEU A 35 -5.90 3.77 -11.12
C LEU A 35 -4.58 4.54 -10.92
N TYR A 36 -3.52 3.77 -10.73
CA TYR A 36 -2.14 4.19 -10.55
C TYR A 36 -1.24 3.39 -11.47
N LYS A 37 -0.14 4.00 -11.88
CA LYS A 37 0.92 3.34 -12.64
C LYS A 37 2.10 3.09 -11.72
N ILE A 38 2.50 1.83 -11.53
CA ILE A 38 3.69 1.44 -10.74
C ILE A 38 4.71 0.82 -11.70
N ASP A 39 5.91 1.40 -11.82
CA ASP A 39 7.01 0.88 -12.67
C ASP A 39 6.53 0.49 -14.09
N GLY A 40 5.67 1.31 -14.71
CA GLY A 40 5.14 1.03 -16.04
C GLY A 40 3.79 0.29 -16.09
N HIS A 41 3.35 -0.34 -15.00
CA HIS A 41 2.17 -1.20 -14.95
C HIS A 41 0.96 -0.49 -14.35
N ILE A 42 -0.22 -0.67 -14.96
CA ILE A 42 -1.47 -0.10 -14.46
C ILE A 42 -2.01 -0.99 -13.33
N CYS A 43 -2.28 -0.39 -12.19
CA CYS A 43 -2.71 -1.02 -10.94
C CYS A 43 -3.81 -0.18 -10.31
N THR A 44 -4.65 -0.78 -9.45
CA THR A 44 -5.64 -0.01 -8.68
C THR A 44 -5.00 0.63 -7.45
N GLY A 45 -5.66 1.62 -6.83
CA GLY A 45 -5.24 2.15 -5.54
C GLY A 45 -5.12 1.09 -4.44
N HIS A 46 -5.93 0.03 -4.50
CA HIS A 46 -5.82 -1.13 -3.61
C HIS A 46 -4.55 -1.95 -3.87
N ASP A 47 -4.17 -2.14 -5.14
CA ASP A 47 -2.90 -2.79 -5.48
C ASP A 47 -1.68 -1.98 -5.04
N VAL A 48 -1.76 -0.65 -5.08
CA VAL A 48 -0.71 0.24 -4.54
C VAL A 48 -0.53 0.00 -3.04
N LEU A 49 -1.62 -0.06 -2.28
CA LEU A 49 -1.59 -0.38 -0.84
C LEU A 49 -0.97 -1.75 -0.60
N ARG A 50 -1.46 -2.78 -1.32
CA ARG A 50 -0.94 -4.15 -1.20
C ARG A 50 0.55 -4.21 -1.52
N TYR A 51 0.98 -3.53 -2.58
CA TYR A 51 2.37 -3.49 -3.00
C TYR A 51 3.26 -2.77 -1.99
N ALA A 52 2.79 -1.65 -1.43
CA ALA A 52 3.47 -0.98 -0.34
C ALA A 52 3.64 -1.91 0.87
N VAL A 53 2.58 -2.63 1.28
CA VAL A 53 2.64 -3.60 2.39
C VAL A 53 3.64 -4.72 2.11
N LEU A 54 3.62 -5.29 0.90
CA LEU A 54 4.60 -6.31 0.48
C LEU A 54 6.05 -5.78 0.45
N THR A 55 6.22 -4.49 0.17
CA THR A 55 7.52 -3.79 0.20
C THR A 55 7.97 -3.43 1.63
N GLY A 56 7.17 -3.80 2.64
CA GLY A 56 7.47 -3.57 4.06
C GLY A 56 6.87 -2.28 4.62
N TRP A 57 5.89 -1.68 3.94
CA TRP A 57 5.07 -0.63 4.53
C TRP A 57 4.16 -1.23 5.59
N LYS A 58 4.16 -0.64 6.79
CA LYS A 58 3.21 -1.02 7.85
C LYS A 58 2.13 0.04 7.92
N ALA A 59 1.04 -0.18 7.19
CA ALA A 59 -0.19 0.57 7.37
C ALA A 59 -0.67 0.37 8.81
N GLY A 60 -0.69 1.44 9.61
CA GLY A 60 -1.14 1.41 11.01
C GLY A 60 -0.41 0.42 11.92
N ILE A 61 0.80 0.74 12.39
CA ILE A 61 1.39 0.06 13.56
C ILE A 61 0.59 0.44 14.82
N ASN A 62 -0.60 -0.12 14.95
CA ASN A 62 -1.37 -0.32 16.17
C ASN A 62 -2.42 -1.41 15.92
N GLN A 63 -2.02 -2.57 15.42
CA GLN A 63 -2.73 -3.82 15.68
C GLN A 63 -1.81 -5.00 15.39
N GLY A 64 -1.46 -5.73 16.44
CA GLY A 64 -0.67 -6.95 16.32
C GLY A 64 -1.40 -7.99 15.48
N SER A 65 -0.74 -8.50 14.45
CA SER A 65 -0.90 -9.88 13.99
C SER A 65 0.18 -10.22 12.96
N ALA A 66 1.03 -11.18 13.38
CA ALA A 66 1.77 -12.14 12.59
C ALA A 66 2.55 -11.64 11.35
N LEU A 67 3.85 -11.42 11.58
CA LEU A 67 4.85 -12.01 10.69
C LEU A 67 4.56 -13.52 10.62
N PRO A 68 4.41 -14.17 9.44
CA PRO A 68 4.69 -15.58 9.36
C PRO A 68 6.19 -15.71 9.63
N GLN A 69 6.56 -15.99 10.89
CA GLN A 69 7.89 -16.48 11.18
C GLN A 69 8.04 -17.78 10.38
N PRO A 70 9.04 -17.91 9.49
CA PRO A 70 9.35 -19.21 8.91
C PRO A 70 9.72 -20.12 10.07
N GLY A 71 8.92 -21.16 10.29
CA GLY A 71 9.09 -22.11 11.39
C GLY A 71 10.51 -22.62 11.42
N LYS A 72 11.24 -22.28 12.49
CA LYS A 72 12.48 -22.95 12.84
C LYS A 72 12.13 -24.21 13.66
N ARG A 73 12.71 -25.32 13.18
CA ARG A 73 12.92 -26.63 13.83
C ARG A 73 11.80 -27.64 13.70
#